data_AF-A0A2M6ZD44-F1
#
_entry.id   AF-A0A2M6ZD44-F1
#
_cell.length_a   1.000
_cell.length_b   1.000
_cell.length_c   1.000
_cell.angle_alpha   90.00
_cell.angle_beta   90.00
_cell.angle_gamma   90.00
#
_symmetry.space_group_name_H-M   'P 1'
#
loop_
_entity.id
_entity.type
_entity.pdbx_description
1 polymer ?
#
loop_
_entity_poly.entity_id
_entity_poly.type
_entity_poly.pdbx_seq_one_letter_code
_entity_poly.pdbx_strand_id
1 'polypeptide(L)'
;MRIAAAIISMGFLTLSGLAFAGTAEPKEASGDQTRKEFSETLQVIKDFAAEQREEAVKQAKIALEEIDAAIENLEERFDRNWDQMDQAARKKSRDILKSLKKQRNELSEWYGGLKHSSAKAWGHVKSGLLKSYQSLKEAFREAEKEFK
;
A
#
# COMPACT_ATOMS: atom_id res chain seq x y z
N MET A 1 -53.81 -11.50 -12.11
CA MET A 1 -54.29 -12.45 -11.07
C MET A 1 -53.23 -13.55 -10.95
N ARG A 2 -52.71 -13.78 -9.74
CA ARG A 2 -52.96 -14.97 -8.88
C ARG A 2 -52.44 -16.28 -9.51
N ILE A 3 -51.30 -16.79 -9.06
CA ILE A 3 -51.11 -17.84 -8.00
C ILE A 3 -51.09 -19.28 -8.59
N ALA A 4 -49.91 -19.89 -8.44
CA ALA A 4 -49.55 -21.25 -8.01
C ALA A 4 -50.08 -22.54 -8.69
N ALA A 5 -49.12 -23.44 -8.97
CA ALA A 5 -49.10 -24.86 -8.60
C ALA A 5 -47.67 -25.39 -8.91
N ALA A 6 -46.78 -25.61 -7.94
CA ALA A 6 -46.60 -26.84 -7.16
C ALA A 6 -46.30 -28.09 -8.01
N ILE A 7 -45.12 -28.70 -7.83
CA ILE A 7 -44.93 -30.14 -7.59
C ILE A 7 -43.57 -30.33 -6.91
N ILE A 8 -43.65 -31.00 -5.76
CA ILE A 8 -42.57 -31.49 -4.91
C ILE A 8 -41.99 -32.75 -5.56
N SER A 9 -40.67 -32.91 -5.56
CA SER A 9 -40.06 -34.24 -5.66
C SER A 9 -38.86 -34.33 -4.75
N MET A 10 -39.04 -35.20 -3.78
CA MET A 10 -38.15 -35.60 -2.70
C MET A 10 -36.92 -36.32 -3.25
N GLY A 11 -35.73 -35.96 -2.75
CA GLY A 11 -34.50 -36.70 -2.95
C GLY A 11 -33.64 -36.59 -1.70
N PHE A 12 -33.90 -37.45 -0.72
CA PHE A 12 -33.06 -37.61 0.47
C PHE A 12 -32.00 -38.67 0.17
N LEU A 13 -30.72 -38.32 0.28
CA LEU A 13 -29.63 -39.28 0.42
C LEU A 13 -28.56 -38.66 1.32
N THR A 14 -28.53 -39.13 2.55
CA THR A 14 -27.53 -38.83 3.57
C THR A 14 -26.30 -39.68 3.36
N LEU A 15 -25.10 -39.10 3.44
CA LEU A 15 -23.97 -39.77 4.08
C LEU A 15 -22.95 -38.77 4.63
N SER A 16 -22.63 -38.95 5.91
CA SER A 16 -21.73 -38.17 6.75
C SER A 16 -20.28 -38.13 6.26
N GLY A 17 -19.64 -36.98 6.45
CA GLY A 17 -18.19 -36.82 6.49
C GLY A 17 -17.81 -35.74 7.49
N LEU A 18 -17.17 -36.15 8.58
CA LEU A 18 -16.57 -35.29 9.60
C LEU A 18 -15.42 -34.46 9.02
N ALA A 19 -15.29 -33.25 9.55
CA ALA A 19 -14.03 -32.51 9.78
C ALA A 19 -13.15 -32.16 8.56
N PHE A 20 -13.11 -30.89 8.20
CA PHE A 20 -11.93 -30.07 8.50
C PHE A 20 -12.31 -28.59 8.44
N ALA A 21 -11.90 -27.86 9.48
CA ALA A 21 -11.86 -26.41 9.48
C ALA A 21 -10.97 -25.97 8.32
N GLY A 22 -11.60 -25.42 7.29
CA GLY A 22 -10.94 -24.69 6.22
C GLY A 22 -11.59 -23.33 6.14
N THR A 23 -11.41 -22.51 7.17
CA THR A 23 -11.38 -21.07 6.94
C THR A 23 -10.31 -20.88 5.88
N ALA A 24 -10.73 -20.71 4.63
CA ALA A 24 -9.88 -20.14 3.62
C ALA A 24 -9.51 -18.77 4.18
N GLU A 25 -8.37 -18.69 4.86
CA GLU A 25 -7.71 -17.42 5.07
C GLU A 25 -7.61 -16.81 3.68
N PRO A 26 -8.21 -15.63 3.45
CA PRO A 26 -8.04 -14.96 2.17
C PRO A 26 -6.55 -14.74 2.02
N LYS A 27 -5.95 -15.56 1.14
CA LYS A 27 -4.55 -15.54 0.75
C LYS A 27 -4.20 -14.09 0.51
N GLU A 28 -3.52 -13.47 1.48
CA GLU A 28 -3.43 -12.01 1.55
C GLU A 28 -2.84 -11.50 0.24
N ALA A 29 -3.65 -10.74 -0.49
CA ALA A 29 -3.30 -10.04 -1.71
C ALA A 29 -2.30 -8.90 -1.45
N SER A 30 -1.45 -9.00 -0.43
CA SER A 30 -0.55 -7.93 0.02
C SER A 30 0.30 -7.43 -1.15
N GLY A 31 0.93 -8.34 -1.90
CA GLY A 31 1.79 -7.96 -3.02
C GLY A 31 1.09 -7.38 -4.25
N ASP A 32 -0.24 -7.51 -4.35
CA ASP A 32 -1.06 -6.90 -5.42
C ASP A 32 -1.62 -5.54 -4.96
N GLN A 33 -1.84 -5.38 -3.65
CA GLN A 33 -2.27 -4.14 -3.01
C GLN A 33 -1.18 -3.06 -3.09
N THR A 34 0.07 -3.38 -2.74
CA THR A 34 1.19 -2.42 -2.79
C THR A 34 1.52 -1.95 -4.21
N ARG A 35 1.28 -2.79 -5.22
CA ARG A 35 1.45 -2.42 -6.64
C ARG A 35 0.36 -1.45 -7.13
N LYS A 36 -0.82 -1.49 -6.51
CA LYS A 36 -1.89 -0.49 -6.71
C LYS A 36 -1.62 0.79 -5.90
N GLU A 37 -1.11 0.66 -4.68
CA GLU A 37 -0.86 1.79 -3.76
C GLU A 37 0.35 2.64 -4.19
N PHE A 38 1.41 2.02 -4.73
CA PHE A 38 2.52 2.74 -5.39
C PHE A 38 2.24 2.91 -6.88
N SER A 39 1.35 3.85 -7.19
CA SER A 39 0.98 4.21 -8.56
C SER A 39 2.18 4.76 -9.35
N GLU A 40 2.21 4.56 -10.68
CA GLU A 40 3.21 5.23 -11.54
C GLU A 40 3.01 6.76 -11.61
N THR A 41 2.02 7.30 -10.90
CA THR A 41 1.65 8.71 -10.83
C THR A 41 2.84 9.60 -10.54
N LEU A 42 3.76 9.23 -9.65
CA LEU A 42 4.93 10.08 -9.40
C LEU A 42 5.99 9.99 -10.51
N GLN A 43 6.03 8.91 -11.29
CA GLN A 43 7.00 8.75 -12.37
C GLN A 43 6.73 9.72 -13.54
N VAL A 44 5.47 10.12 -13.75
CA VAL A 44 5.11 11.09 -14.80
C VAL A 44 5.79 12.44 -14.60
N ILE A 45 6.13 12.79 -13.35
CA ILE A 45 6.82 14.04 -13.01
C ILE A 45 8.21 14.09 -13.65
N LYS A 46 8.84 12.95 -13.95
CA LYS A 46 10.17 12.88 -14.58
C LYS A 46 10.28 13.78 -15.80
N ASP A 47 9.24 13.85 -16.61
CA ASP A 47 9.24 14.58 -17.88
C ASP A 47 8.77 16.03 -17.74
N PHE A 48 8.36 16.46 -16.54
CA PHE A 48 7.84 17.81 -16.34
C PHE A 48 8.97 18.85 -16.34
N ALA A 49 8.74 19.92 -17.11
CA ALA A 49 9.58 21.12 -17.10
C ALA A 49 9.23 22.04 -15.91
N ALA A 50 10.03 23.08 -15.69
CA ALA A 50 9.83 23.98 -14.54
C ALA A 50 8.51 24.76 -14.63
N GLU A 51 8.04 24.99 -15.86
CA GLU A 51 6.77 25.61 -16.20
C GLU A 51 5.57 24.75 -15.74
N GLN A 52 5.77 23.45 -15.61
CA GLN A 52 4.75 22.48 -15.16
C GLN A 52 4.84 22.23 -13.64
N ARG A 53 5.56 23.06 -12.88
CA ARG A 53 5.77 22.89 -11.44
C ARG A 53 4.48 22.73 -10.66
N GLU A 54 3.47 23.55 -10.93
CA GLU A 54 2.20 23.49 -10.18
C GLU A 54 1.51 22.14 -10.36
N GLU A 55 1.54 21.59 -11.57
CA GLU A 55 0.98 20.27 -11.84
C GLU A 55 1.82 19.17 -11.18
N ALA A 56 3.15 19.27 -11.26
CA ALA A 56 4.03 18.35 -10.55
C ALA A 56 3.76 18.30 -9.04
N VAL A 57 3.52 19.47 -8.42
CA VAL A 57 3.25 19.58 -6.99
C VAL A 57 1.93 18.91 -6.64
N LYS A 58 0.90 19.02 -7.49
CA LYS A 58 -0.37 18.31 -7.29
C LYS A 58 -0.19 16.79 -7.38
N GLN A 59 0.48 16.31 -8.43
CA GLN A 59 0.75 14.88 -8.60
C GLN A 59 1.61 14.32 -7.45
N ALA A 60 2.61 15.10 -7.00
CA ALA A 60 3.44 14.74 -5.87
C ALA A 60 2.67 14.67 -4.55
N LYS A 61 1.71 15.57 -4.35
CA LYS A 61 0.85 15.56 -3.18
C LYS A 61 -0.04 14.31 -3.17
N ILE A 62 -0.67 13.97 -4.29
CA ILE A 62 -1.53 12.78 -4.41
C ILE A 62 -0.73 11.51 -4.08
N ALA A 63 0.44 11.35 -4.68
CA ALA A 63 1.30 10.21 -4.40
C ALA A 63 1.77 10.15 -2.93
N LEU A 64 2.02 11.29 -2.28
CA LEU A 64 2.36 11.33 -0.87
C LEU A 64 1.20 10.90 0.03
N GLU A 65 -0.04 11.31 -0.30
CA GLU A 65 -1.25 10.90 0.41
C GLU A 65 -1.52 9.39 0.23
N GLU A 66 -1.31 8.84 -0.96
CA GLU A 66 -1.40 7.39 -1.24
C GLU A 66 -0.40 6.60 -0.39
N ILE A 67 0.84 7.09 -0.30
CA ILE A 67 1.89 6.49 0.53
C ILE A 67 1.55 6.54 2.02
N ASP A 68 1.03 7.66 2.51
CA ASP A 68 0.67 7.82 3.91
C ASP A 68 -0.42 6.80 4.31
N ALA A 69 -1.43 6.64 3.45
CA ALA A 69 -2.47 5.63 3.64
C ALA A 69 -1.91 4.19 3.61
N ALA A 70 -0.95 3.90 2.73
CA ALA A 70 -0.28 2.60 2.67
C ALA A 70 0.49 2.27 3.96
N ILE A 71 1.19 3.25 4.55
CA ILE A 71 1.91 3.07 5.82
C ILE A 71 0.92 2.84 6.96
N GLU A 72 -0.18 3.60 7.02
CA GLU A 72 -1.23 3.46 8.03
C GLU A 72 -1.88 2.07 7.94
N ASN A 73 -2.27 1.62 6.74
CA ASN A 73 -2.83 0.28 6.54
C ASN A 73 -1.88 -0.84 7.00
N LEU A 74 -0.58 -0.68 6.78
CA LEU A 74 0.43 -1.64 7.23
C LEU A 74 0.57 -1.63 8.76
N GLU A 75 0.58 -0.45 9.38
CA GLU A 75 0.62 -0.29 10.84
C GLU A 75 -0.60 -0.97 11.49
N GLU A 76 -1.81 -0.73 10.96
CA GLU A 76 -3.01 -1.40 11.46
C GLU A 76 -2.97 -2.93 11.30
N ARG A 77 -2.39 -3.44 10.20
CA ARG A 77 -2.20 -4.89 10.01
C ARG A 77 -1.28 -5.47 11.08
N PHE A 78 -0.23 -4.75 11.47
CA PHE A 78 0.63 -5.19 12.57
C PHE A 78 -0.09 -5.14 13.91
N ASP A 79 -0.89 -4.10 14.16
CA ASP A 79 -1.65 -3.96 15.40
C ASP A 79 -2.71 -5.07 15.55
N ARG A 80 -3.44 -5.39 14.48
CA ARG A 80 -4.44 -6.48 14.49
C ARG A 80 -3.84 -7.85 14.77
N ASN A 81 -2.60 -8.08 14.32
CA ASN A 81 -1.90 -9.36 14.49
C ASN A 81 -0.96 -9.37 15.70
N TRP A 82 -0.93 -8.28 16.48
CA TRP A 82 0.05 -8.06 17.54
C TRP A 82 0.10 -9.20 18.56
N ASP A 83 -1.07 -9.69 18.98
CA ASP A 83 -1.21 -10.75 19.99
C ASP A 83 -0.76 -12.13 19.49
N GLN A 84 -0.73 -12.32 18.17
CA GLN A 84 -0.27 -13.56 17.52
C GLN A 84 1.24 -13.54 17.24
N MET A 85 1.88 -12.36 17.28
CA MET A 85 3.31 -12.20 17.05
C MET A 85 4.14 -12.52 18.29
N ASP A 86 5.24 -13.26 18.11
CA ASP A 86 6.28 -13.39 19.12
C ASP A 86 7.10 -12.08 19.27
N GLN A 87 8.02 -12.05 20.23
CA GLN A 87 8.84 -10.87 20.49
C GLN A 87 9.75 -10.48 19.30
N ALA A 88 10.24 -11.45 18.55
CA ALA A 88 11.12 -11.21 17.41
C ALA A 88 10.33 -10.59 16.25
N ALA A 89 9.16 -11.14 15.94
CA ALA A 89 8.22 -10.60 14.96
C ALA A 89 7.78 -9.19 15.33
N ARG A 90 7.38 -8.95 16.59
CA ARG A 90 7.02 -7.60 17.09
C ARG A 90 8.14 -6.59 16.91
N LYS A 91 9.38 -6.96 17.25
CA LYS A 91 10.54 -6.09 17.06
C LYS A 91 10.75 -5.76 15.57
N LYS A 92 10.67 -6.78 14.72
CA LYS A 92 10.85 -6.64 13.27
C LYS A 92 9.80 -5.73 12.64
N SER A 93 8.51 -5.90 13.00
CA SER A 93 7.41 -5.02 12.56
C SER A 93 7.66 -3.55 12.92
N ARG A 94 8.13 -3.28 14.15
CA ARG A 94 8.49 -1.91 14.57
C ARG A 94 9.67 -1.35 13.78
N ASP A 95 10.70 -2.15 13.54
CA ASP A 95 11.89 -1.72 12.78
C ASP A 95 11.50 -1.38 11.33
N ILE A 96 10.60 -2.17 10.73
CA ILE A 96 10.04 -1.93 9.41
C ILE A 96 9.24 -0.62 9.37
N LEU A 97 8.27 -0.43 10.28
CA LEU A 97 7.49 0.83 10.33
C LEU A 97 8.40 2.05 10.54
N LYS A 98 9.43 1.93 11.38
CA LYS A 98 10.41 2.99 11.59
C LYS A 98 11.16 3.34 10.31
N SER A 99 11.59 2.33 9.54
CA SER A 99 12.26 2.52 8.25
C SER A 99 11.35 3.23 7.24
N LEU A 100 10.10 2.76 7.10
CA LEU A 100 9.12 3.35 6.19
C LEU A 100 8.80 4.80 6.56
N LYS A 101 8.54 5.08 7.85
CA LYS A 101 8.30 6.45 8.33
C LYS A 101 9.48 7.38 8.05
N LYS A 102 10.72 6.88 8.16
CA LYS A 102 11.92 7.66 7.79
C LYS A 102 11.94 7.99 6.30
N GLN A 103 11.73 6.99 5.44
CA GLN A 103 11.71 7.18 3.98
C GLN A 103 10.56 8.10 3.52
N ARG A 104 9.39 8.02 4.14
CA ARG A 104 8.27 8.94 3.92
C ARG A 104 8.64 10.38 4.28
N ASN A 105 9.31 10.58 5.42
CA ASN A 105 9.74 11.92 5.84
C ASN A 105 10.75 12.51 4.84
N GLU A 106 11.72 11.73 4.37
CA GLU A 106 12.66 12.15 3.32
C GLU A 106 11.92 12.55 2.04
N LEU A 107 10.90 11.79 1.61
CA LEU A 107 10.06 12.17 0.48
C LEU A 107 9.29 13.48 0.72
N SER A 108 8.80 13.70 1.93
CA SER A 108 8.08 14.93 2.31
C SER A 108 8.96 16.17 2.29
N GLU A 109 10.23 16.03 2.69
CA GLU A 109 11.23 17.09 2.58
C GLU A 109 11.48 17.47 1.12
N TRP A 110 11.65 16.48 0.23
CA TRP A 110 11.78 16.72 -1.20
C TRP A 110 10.52 17.31 -1.83
N TYR A 111 9.34 16.91 -1.37
CA TYR A 111 8.08 17.53 -1.78
C TYR A 111 8.00 19.00 -1.38
N GLY A 112 8.40 19.35 -0.15
CA GLY A 112 8.54 20.74 0.28
C GLY A 112 9.52 21.52 -0.60
N GLY A 113 10.66 20.91 -0.91
CA GLY A 113 11.65 21.45 -1.86
C GLY A 113 11.06 21.68 -3.25
N LEU A 114 10.31 20.71 -3.79
CA LEU A 114 9.62 20.83 -5.07
C LEU A 114 8.65 22.01 -5.09
N LYS A 115 7.79 22.09 -4.07
CA LYS A 115 6.74 23.11 -3.92
C LYS A 115 7.29 24.53 -3.89
N HIS A 116 8.45 24.72 -3.26
CA HIS A 116 9.07 26.03 -3.07
C HIS A 116 10.27 26.29 -4.01
N SER A 117 10.52 25.41 -4.97
CA SER A 117 11.67 25.53 -5.87
C SER A 117 11.54 26.64 -6.91
N SER A 118 12.69 27.25 -7.21
CA SER A 118 12.86 28.10 -8.39
C SER A 118 13.07 27.26 -9.65
N ALA A 119 12.88 27.85 -10.83
CA ALA A 119 13.16 27.18 -12.11
C ALA A 119 14.62 26.67 -12.19
N LYS A 120 15.57 27.41 -11.60
CA LYS A 120 16.98 27.01 -11.54
C LYS A 120 17.21 25.78 -10.66
N ALA A 121 16.44 25.62 -9.58
CA ALA A 121 16.54 24.48 -8.66
C ALA A 121 15.71 23.28 -9.11
N TRP A 122 14.79 23.46 -10.07
CA TRP A 122 13.78 22.49 -10.49
C TRP A 122 14.33 21.08 -10.72
N GLY A 123 15.37 20.95 -11.56
CA GLY A 123 15.93 19.65 -11.91
C GLY A 123 16.48 18.90 -10.69
N HIS A 124 17.10 19.62 -9.74
CA HIS A 124 17.66 19.03 -8.54
C HIS A 124 16.57 18.51 -7.59
N VAL A 125 15.58 19.35 -7.27
CA VAL A 125 14.49 18.95 -6.36
C VAL A 125 13.60 17.86 -6.95
N LYS A 126 13.35 17.90 -8.27
CA LYS A 126 12.62 16.85 -8.98
C LYS A 126 13.37 15.51 -8.89
N SER A 127 14.69 15.53 -9.12
CA SER A 127 15.50 14.31 -9.03
C SER A 127 15.52 13.74 -7.61
N GLY A 128 15.63 14.60 -6.60
CA GLY A 128 15.57 14.19 -5.19
C GLY A 128 14.25 13.51 -4.85
N LEU A 129 13.13 14.13 -5.22
CA LEU A 129 11.78 13.58 -5.02
C LEU A 129 11.60 12.19 -5.65
N LEU A 130 12.01 12.03 -6.91
CA LEU A 130 11.88 10.76 -7.64
C LEU A 130 12.74 9.65 -6.99
N LYS A 131 13.93 10.01 -6.50
CA LYS A 131 14.82 9.07 -5.80
C LYS A 131 14.27 8.65 -4.44
N SER A 132 13.76 9.59 -3.64
CA SER A 132 13.15 9.26 -2.34
C SER A 132 11.89 8.41 -2.52
N TYR A 133 11.10 8.66 -3.55
CA TYR A 133 9.95 7.84 -3.88
C TYR A 133 10.33 6.41 -4.25
N GLN A 134 11.35 6.25 -5.11
CA GLN A 134 11.85 4.92 -5.47
C GLN A 134 12.42 4.17 -4.25
N SER A 135 13.15 4.86 -3.38
CA SER A 135 13.71 4.26 -2.15
C SER A 135 12.61 3.79 -1.20
N LEU A 136 11.54 4.58 -1.06
CA LEU A 136 10.38 4.19 -0.25
C LEU A 136 9.63 2.99 -0.85
N LYS A 137 9.42 2.98 -2.17
CA LYS A 137 8.80 1.86 -2.89
C LYS A 137 9.61 0.56 -2.71
N GLU A 138 10.93 0.65 -2.74
CA GLU A 138 11.81 -0.48 -2.44
C GLU A 138 11.62 -0.94 -0.99
N ALA A 139 11.72 -0.02 -0.02
CA ALA A 139 11.55 -0.34 1.40
C ALA A 139 10.21 -1.02 1.70
N PHE A 140 9.13 -0.61 1.04
CA PHE A 140 7.83 -1.28 1.11
C PHE A 140 7.88 -2.70 0.55
N ARG A 141 8.45 -2.90 -0.65
CA ARG A 141 8.60 -4.23 -1.24
C ARG A 141 9.46 -5.15 -0.37
N GLU A 142 10.48 -4.62 0.30
CA GLU A 142 11.25 -5.38 1.29
C GLU A 142 10.39 -5.73 2.50
N ALA A 143 9.66 -4.76 3.07
CA ALA A 143 8.74 -5.00 4.18
C ALA A 143 7.75 -6.13 3.88
N GLU A 144 7.13 -6.15 2.70
CA GLU A 144 6.18 -7.19 2.31
C GLU A 144 6.78 -8.59 2.23
N LYS A 145 8.04 -8.73 1.78
CA LYS A 145 8.69 -10.04 1.68
C LYS A 145 8.88 -10.68 3.05
N GLU A 146 9.02 -9.86 4.09
CA GLU A 146 9.26 -10.32 5.45
C GLU A 146 8.03 -10.91 6.13
N PHE A 147 6.84 -10.75 5.53
CA PHE A 147 5.56 -11.22 6.07
C PHE A 147 4.78 -12.11 5.07
N LYS A 148 5.47 -12.67 4.07
CA LYS A 148 4.94 -13.70 3.18
C LYS A 148 5.18 -15.11 3.70
#